data_AF-A0A0C1NPI2-F1
#
_entry.id   AF-A0A0C1NPI2-F1
#
_cell.length_a   1.000
_cell.length_b   1.000
_cell.length_c   1.000
_cell.angle_alpha   90.00
_cell.angle_beta   90.00
_cell.angle_gamma   90.00
#
_symmetry.space_group_name_H-M   'P 1'
#
loop_
_entity.id
_entity.type
_entity.pdbx_description
1 polymer ?
#
loop_
_entity_poly.entity_id
_entity_poly.type
_entity_poly.pdbx_seq_one_letter_code
_entity_poly.pdbx_strand_id
1 'polypeptide(L)'
;MPIFIWEGTTKKNEVKKGEMDAADEITVRGILRRQGFKSIEVKSKPKDISEYLPFLKGKINEKNVVVFCRVFSTMINAGLPLIQCLDLLAQQEQNKNFAKIIRSIKEDIEGGTSLTNALKKYPQIFDDLFVNLIAAGEAGGMLDVILERLSNYMEKALKLKRRVKGAMTYPIAVLVIAVSVVALLLLKVIPVFKTMFEGMGGTLPGPTQFLINASEFTQHYFLYMIAIFVAIYIAFK
;
A
#
# COMPACT_ATOMS: atom_id res chain seq x y z
N MET A 1 -1.88 -7.95 -23.27
CA MET A 1 -2.10 -7.40 -24.62
C MET A 1 -2.78 -6.03 -24.46
N PRO A 2 -2.76 -5.13 -25.46
CA PRO A 2 -3.49 -3.87 -25.36
C PRO A 2 -5.01 -4.10 -25.43
N ILE A 3 -5.72 -3.53 -24.45
CA ILE A 3 -7.18 -3.55 -24.40
C ILE A 3 -7.72 -2.40 -25.26
N PHE A 4 -8.62 -2.72 -26.18
CA PHE A 4 -9.34 -1.76 -27.00
C PHE A 4 -10.78 -1.64 -26.55
N ILE A 5 -11.29 -0.41 -26.48
CA ILE A 5 -12.71 -0.12 -26.28
C ILE A 5 -13.32 0.03 -27.67
N TRP A 6 -14.42 -0.67 -27.92
CA TRP A 6 -15.11 -0.61 -29.19
C TRP A 6 -16.58 -0.26 -29.01
N GLU A 7 -17.11 0.42 -30.02
CA GLU A 7 -18.52 0.74 -30.18
C GLU A 7 -18.93 0.33 -31.59
N GLY A 8 -19.99 -0.47 -31.70
CA GLY A 8 -20.44 -1.00 -32.98
C GLY A 8 -21.95 -1.18 -33.01
N THR A 9 -22.54 -0.94 -34.18
CA THR A 9 -23.99 -1.01 -34.38
C THR A 9 -24.36 -2.34 -35.04
N THR A 10 -25.30 -3.07 -34.48
CA THR A 10 -25.77 -4.34 -35.04
C THR A 10 -26.65 -4.11 -36.28
N LYS A 11 -26.96 -5.18 -37.03
CA LYS A 11 -27.92 -5.12 -38.16
C LYS A 11 -29.31 -4.60 -37.78
N LYS A 12 -29.67 -4.60 -36.48
CA LYS A 12 -30.94 -4.07 -35.94
C LYS A 12 -30.84 -2.60 -35.49
N ASN A 13 -29.78 -1.89 -35.85
CA ASN A 13 -29.47 -0.53 -35.38
C ASN A 13 -29.26 -0.40 -33.86
N GLU A 14 -28.94 -1.49 -33.16
CA GLU A 14 -28.59 -1.44 -31.74
C GLU A 14 -27.10 -1.16 -31.58
N VAL A 15 -26.76 -0.11 -30.85
CA VAL A 15 -25.38 0.22 -30.47
C VAL A 15 -24.94 -0.67 -29.32
N LYS A 16 -23.86 -1.43 -29.50
CA LYS A 16 -23.20 -2.20 -28.44
C LYS A 16 -21.80 -1.66 -28.21
N LYS A 17 -21.42 -1.58 -26.94
CA LYS A 17 -20.09 -1.18 -26.49
C LYS A 17 -19.44 -2.35 -25.75
N GLY A 18 -18.14 -2.51 -25.90
CA GLY A 18 -17.41 -3.56 -25.23
C GLY A 18 -15.91 -3.26 -25.15
N GLU A 19 -15.22 -4.08 -24.37
CA GLU A 19 -13.76 -4.13 -24.34
C GLU A 19 -13.31 -5.42 -25.01
N MET A 20 -12.23 -5.36 -25.78
CA MET A 20 -11.64 -6.56 -26.38
C MET A 20 -10.11 -6.45 -26.37
N ASP A 21 -9.47 -7.53 -25.93
CA ASP A 21 -8.02 -7.69 -26.01
C ASP A 21 -7.63 -8.16 -27.41
N ALA A 22 -6.67 -7.49 -28.04
CA ALA A 22 -6.16 -7.86 -29.36
C ALA A 22 -4.73 -7.34 -29.55
N ALA A 23 -4.02 -7.85 -30.55
CA ALA A 23 -2.68 -7.36 -30.89
C ALA A 23 -2.70 -5.92 -31.42
N ASP A 24 -3.74 -5.55 -32.17
CA ASP A 24 -3.84 -4.30 -32.89
C ASP A 24 -5.31 -3.95 -33.22
N GLU A 25 -5.57 -2.68 -33.58
CA GLU A 25 -6.90 -2.17 -33.88
C GLU A 25 -7.55 -2.87 -35.08
N ILE A 26 -6.75 -3.32 -36.06
CA ILE A 26 -7.23 -3.98 -37.28
C ILE A 26 -7.80 -5.35 -36.92
N THR A 27 -7.12 -6.09 -36.03
CA THR A 27 -7.61 -7.37 -35.50
C THR A 27 -8.96 -7.21 -34.79
N VAL A 28 -9.11 -6.17 -33.95
CA VAL A 28 -10.38 -5.86 -33.26
C VAL A 28 -11.51 -5.63 -34.26
N ARG A 29 -11.25 -4.76 -35.24
CA ARG A 29 -12.23 -4.40 -36.27
C ARG A 29 -12.60 -5.62 -37.13
N GLY A 30 -11.64 -6.50 -37.42
CA GLY A 30 -11.85 -7.75 -38.15
C GLY A 30 -12.79 -8.71 -37.42
N ILE A 31 -12.57 -8.92 -36.12
CA ILE A 31 -13.42 -9.78 -35.27
C ILE A 31 -14.85 -9.23 -35.21
N LEU A 32 -15.01 -7.92 -34.99
CA LEU A 32 -16.33 -7.28 -34.89
C LEU A 32 -17.09 -7.27 -36.23
N ARG A 33 -16.39 -7.13 -37.36
CA ARG A 33 -17.01 -7.28 -38.69
C ARG A 33 -17.54 -8.69 -38.91
N ARG A 34 -16.78 -9.73 -38.51
CA ARG A 34 -17.22 -11.14 -38.60
C ARG A 34 -18.44 -11.42 -37.73
N GLN A 35 -18.56 -10.73 -36.60
CA GLN A 35 -19.74 -10.80 -35.71
C GLN A 35 -20.95 -9.99 -36.23
N GLY A 36 -20.82 -9.32 -37.38
CA GLY A 36 -21.92 -8.62 -38.04
C GLY A 36 -22.19 -7.20 -37.55
N PHE A 37 -21.25 -6.59 -36.82
CA PHE A 37 -21.30 -5.19 -36.44
C PHE A 37 -20.94 -4.27 -37.63
N LYS A 38 -21.68 -3.17 -37.76
CA LYS A 38 -21.48 -2.06 -38.70
C LYS A 38 -21.08 -0.80 -37.91
N SER A 39 -20.43 0.15 -38.57
CA SER A 39 -19.95 1.40 -37.92
C SER A 39 -19.12 1.14 -36.66
N ILE A 40 -17.98 0.47 -36.84
CA ILE A 40 -17.09 0.08 -35.75
C ILE A 40 -16.13 1.22 -35.46
N GLU A 41 -16.31 1.88 -34.32
CA GLU A 41 -15.27 2.73 -33.71
C GLU A 41 -14.45 1.88 -32.75
N VAL A 42 -13.13 1.91 -32.92
CA VAL A 42 -12.19 1.27 -31.98
C VAL A 42 -11.27 2.35 -31.46
N LYS A 43 -11.12 2.43 -30.14
CA LYS A 43 -10.18 3.33 -29.47
C LYS A 43 -9.32 2.50 -28.54
N SER A 44 -8.00 2.73 -28.56
CA SER A 44 -7.13 2.16 -27.53
C SER A 44 -7.63 2.65 -26.17
N LYS A 45 -7.80 1.76 -25.20
CA LYS A 45 -8.13 2.16 -23.83
C LYS A 45 -7.01 3.10 -23.36
N PRO A 46 -7.30 4.36 -22.98
CA PRO A 46 -6.26 5.25 -22.48
C PRO A 46 -5.64 4.58 -21.26
N LYS A 47 -4.30 4.47 -21.26
CA LYS A 47 -3.56 3.93 -20.12
C LYS A 47 -3.97 4.71 -18.88
N ASP A 48 -4.30 3.97 -17.82
CA ASP A 48 -4.79 4.54 -16.56
C ASP A 48 -3.75 5.57 -16.05
N ILE A 49 -4.16 6.73 -15.56
CA ILE A 49 -3.24 7.82 -15.17
C ILE A 49 -2.25 7.34 -14.08
N SER A 50 -2.68 6.36 -13.29
CA SER A 50 -1.87 5.63 -12.29
C SER A 50 -0.68 4.87 -12.89
N GLU A 51 -0.64 4.64 -14.20
CA GLU A 51 0.47 3.99 -14.90
C GLU A 51 1.63 4.97 -15.19
N TYR A 52 1.35 6.28 -15.28
CA TYR A 52 2.34 7.34 -15.48
C TYR A 52 2.85 7.95 -14.17
N LEU A 53 2.04 7.92 -13.10
CA LEU A 53 2.40 8.47 -11.79
C LEU A 53 2.64 7.34 -10.77
N PRO A 54 3.89 6.92 -10.53
CA PRO A 54 4.20 5.86 -9.57
C PRO A 54 3.74 6.17 -8.14
N PHE A 55 3.58 7.44 -7.76
CA PHE A 55 3.03 7.86 -6.46
C PHE A 55 1.53 7.59 -6.32
N LEU A 56 0.78 7.50 -7.44
CA LEU A 56 -0.65 7.16 -7.45
C LEU A 56 -0.90 5.65 -7.52
N LYS A 57 0.14 4.81 -7.67
CA LYS A 57 0.00 3.37 -7.51
C LYS A 57 -0.31 3.08 -6.03
N GLY A 58 -1.54 2.64 -5.76
CA GLY A 58 -1.98 2.35 -4.41
C GLY A 58 -1.01 1.39 -3.70
N LYS A 59 -0.38 1.87 -2.61
CA LYS A 59 0.56 1.08 -1.80
C LYS A 59 -0.09 -0.22 -1.40
N ILE A 60 0.57 -1.33 -1.68
CA ILE A 60 0.12 -2.65 -1.25
C ILE A 60 0.36 -2.73 0.26
N ASN A 61 -0.73 -2.85 1.02
CA ASN A 61 -0.63 -2.91 2.47
C ASN A 61 -0.29 -4.35 2.88
N GLU A 62 0.46 -4.50 3.96
CA GLU A 62 0.77 -5.78 4.60
C GLU A 62 -0.51 -6.61 4.83
N LYS A 63 -1.61 -5.95 5.21
CA LYS A 63 -2.94 -6.58 5.37
C LYS A 63 -3.41 -7.29 4.10
N ASN A 64 -3.20 -6.71 2.91
CA ASN A 64 -3.62 -7.33 1.64
C ASN A 64 -2.85 -8.65 1.43
N VAL A 65 -1.54 -8.66 1.67
CA VAL A 65 -0.71 -9.87 1.51
C VAL A 65 -1.10 -10.96 2.50
N VAL A 66 -1.41 -10.60 3.75
CA VAL A 66 -1.90 -11.57 4.75
C VAL A 66 -3.23 -12.20 4.32
N VAL A 67 -4.18 -11.39 3.86
CA VAL A 67 -5.49 -11.89 3.39
C VAL A 67 -5.32 -12.76 2.15
N PHE A 68 -4.50 -12.33 1.19
CA PHE A 68 -4.14 -13.13 0.03
C PHE A 68 -3.59 -14.49 0.44
N CYS A 69 -2.59 -14.55 1.32
CA CYS A 69 -1.97 -15.80 1.76
C CYS A 69 -2.98 -16.72 2.48
N ARG A 70 -3.88 -16.17 3.29
CA ARG A 70 -4.91 -16.94 3.98
C ARG A 70 -5.91 -17.57 3.01
N VAL A 71 -6.49 -16.77 2.11
CA VAL A 71 -7.47 -17.27 1.13
C VAL A 71 -6.80 -18.25 0.17
N PHE A 72 -5.57 -17.97 -0.24
CA PHE A 72 -4.77 -18.88 -1.06
C PHE A 72 -4.51 -20.22 -0.37
N SER A 73 -4.11 -20.21 0.91
CA SER A 73 -3.97 -21.42 1.73
C SER A 73 -5.27 -22.22 1.76
N THR A 74 -6.40 -21.56 2.03
CA THR A 74 -7.71 -22.23 2.10
C THR A 74 -8.08 -22.90 0.79
N MET A 75 -7.87 -22.24 -0.36
CA MET A 75 -8.20 -22.82 -1.66
C MET A 75 -7.27 -23.98 -2.04
N ILE A 76 -5.96 -23.87 -1.78
CA ILE A 76 -5.01 -24.95 -2.03
C ILE A 76 -5.29 -26.16 -1.14
N ASN A 77 -5.59 -25.95 0.14
CA ASN A 77 -6.01 -27.03 1.06
C ASN A 77 -7.34 -27.68 0.64
N ALA A 78 -8.23 -26.93 0.00
CA ALA A 78 -9.47 -27.45 -0.58
C ALA A 78 -9.26 -28.20 -1.92
N GLY A 79 -8.01 -28.31 -2.39
CA GLY A 79 -7.64 -29.05 -3.61
C GLY A 79 -7.93 -28.30 -4.91
N LEU A 80 -8.15 -26.98 -4.87
CA LEU A 80 -8.33 -26.21 -6.10
C LEU A 80 -7.00 -26.11 -6.87
N PRO A 81 -7.02 -26.21 -8.21
CA PRO A 81 -5.84 -25.98 -9.04
C PRO A 81 -5.19 -24.62 -8.80
N LEU A 82 -3.86 -24.60 -8.73
CA LEU A 82 -3.03 -23.40 -8.48
C LEU A 82 -3.43 -22.19 -9.34
N ILE A 83 -3.58 -22.40 -10.65
CA ILE A 83 -3.95 -21.35 -11.61
C ILE A 83 -5.34 -20.79 -11.32
N GLN A 84 -6.29 -21.65 -10.96
CA GLN A 84 -7.66 -21.24 -10.62
C GLN A 84 -7.67 -20.39 -9.34
N CYS A 85 -6.90 -20.80 -8.32
CA CYS A 85 -6.75 -20.03 -7.09
C CYS A 85 -6.23 -18.61 -7.37
N LEU A 86 -5.17 -18.48 -8.17
CA LEU A 86 -4.58 -17.19 -8.52
C LEU A 86 -5.54 -16.30 -9.32
N ASP A 87 -6.32 -16.89 -10.24
CA ASP A 87 -7.32 -16.16 -11.01
C ASP A 87 -8.42 -15.58 -10.10
N LEU A 88 -8.96 -16.39 -9.19
CA LEU A 88 -9.97 -15.95 -8.23
C LEU A 88 -9.42 -14.87 -7.29
N LEU A 89 -8.19 -15.02 -6.80
CA LEU A 89 -7.54 -14.00 -5.96
C LEU A 89 -7.35 -12.68 -6.71
N ALA A 90 -6.93 -12.73 -7.97
CA ALA A 90 -6.78 -11.53 -8.79
C ALA A 90 -8.12 -10.84 -9.09
N GLN A 91 -9.22 -11.59 -9.18
CA GLN A 91 -10.56 -11.04 -9.38
C GLN A 91 -11.13 -10.41 -8.10
N GLN A 92 -10.86 -11.00 -6.93
CA GLN A 92 -11.36 -10.54 -5.64
C GLN A 92 -10.52 -9.43 -5.00
N GLU A 93 -9.27 -9.24 -5.44
CA GLU A 93 -8.37 -8.24 -4.85
C GLU A 93 -8.82 -6.80 -5.16
N GLN A 94 -9.02 -6.02 -4.10
CA GLN A 94 -9.47 -4.63 -4.19
C GLN A 94 -8.37 -3.67 -4.64
N ASN A 95 -7.12 -3.96 -4.29
CA ASN A 95 -5.99 -3.17 -4.75
C ASN A 95 -5.65 -3.54 -6.21
N LYS A 96 -6.01 -2.66 -7.15
CA LYS A 96 -5.75 -2.85 -8.59
C LYS A 96 -4.29 -3.18 -8.92
N ASN A 97 -3.33 -2.60 -8.21
CA ASN A 97 -1.91 -2.87 -8.43
C ASN A 97 -1.54 -4.28 -7.97
N PHE A 98 -2.05 -4.71 -6.80
CA PHE A 98 -1.81 -6.07 -6.33
C PHE A 98 -2.52 -7.11 -7.22
N ALA A 99 -3.75 -6.83 -7.65
CA ALA A 99 -4.47 -7.66 -8.61
C ALA A 99 -3.69 -7.85 -9.94
N LYS A 100 -3.07 -6.78 -10.47
CA LYS A 100 -2.19 -6.86 -11.66
C LYS A 100 -0.99 -7.79 -11.41
N ILE A 101 -0.37 -7.69 -10.23
CA ILE A 101 0.78 -8.53 -9.86
C ILE A 101 0.36 -10.00 -9.74
N ILE A 102 -0.78 -10.30 -9.11
CA ILE A 102 -1.31 -11.67 -9.03
C ILE A 102 -1.59 -12.24 -10.42
N ARG A 103 -2.15 -11.45 -11.36
CA ARG A 103 -2.33 -11.87 -12.75
C ARG A 103 -0.99 -12.16 -13.44
N SER A 104 0.01 -11.30 -13.26
CA SER A 104 1.34 -11.55 -13.83
C SER A 104 1.98 -12.83 -13.27
N ILE A 105 1.81 -13.11 -11.97
CA ILE A 105 2.27 -14.37 -11.36
C ILE A 105 1.55 -15.57 -11.98
N LYS A 106 0.23 -15.48 -12.16
CA LYS A 106 -0.56 -16.51 -12.84
C LYS A 106 -0.05 -16.76 -14.26
N GLU A 107 0.14 -15.70 -15.06
CA GLU A 107 0.65 -15.78 -16.44
C GLU A 107 2.04 -16.43 -16.50
N ASP A 108 2.93 -16.11 -15.56
CA ASP A 108 4.25 -16.73 -15.46
C ASP A 108 4.16 -18.25 -15.23
N ILE A 109 3.23 -18.68 -14.38
CA ILE A 109 3.03 -20.10 -14.05
C ILE A 109 2.34 -20.84 -15.20
N GLU A 110 1.38 -20.20 -15.87
CA GLU A 110 0.80 -20.72 -17.13
C GLU A 110 1.88 -20.89 -18.22
N GLY A 111 2.89 -20.01 -18.22
CA GLY A 111 4.07 -20.11 -19.08
C GLY A 111 5.11 -21.15 -18.63
N GLY A 112 4.87 -21.90 -17.55
CA GLY A 112 5.75 -22.96 -17.04
C GLY A 112 6.79 -22.51 -16.01
N THR A 113 6.73 -21.27 -15.53
CA THR A 113 7.58 -20.81 -14.42
C THR A 113 7.09 -21.42 -13.11
N SER A 114 8.02 -21.80 -12.22
CA SER A 114 7.64 -22.25 -10.87
C SER A 114 7.01 -21.11 -10.04
N LEU A 115 6.13 -21.46 -9.10
CA LEU A 115 5.47 -20.48 -8.23
C LEU A 115 6.52 -19.65 -7.46
N THR A 116 7.56 -20.29 -6.97
CA THR A 116 8.67 -19.64 -6.26
C THR A 116 9.34 -18.56 -7.12
N ASN A 117 9.66 -18.89 -8.37
CA ASN A 117 10.36 -17.97 -9.27
C ASN A 117 9.45 -16.80 -9.69
N ALA A 118 8.15 -17.04 -9.86
CA ALA A 118 7.19 -15.99 -10.14
C ALA A 118 7.03 -15.01 -8.96
N LEU A 119 6.95 -15.52 -7.72
CA LEU A 119 6.88 -14.68 -6.52
C LEU A 119 8.15 -13.85 -6.29
N LYS A 120 9.32 -14.44 -6.57
CA LYS A 120 10.64 -13.79 -6.39
C LYS A 120 10.83 -12.52 -7.21
N LYS A 121 10.05 -12.32 -8.28
CA LYS A 121 10.04 -11.08 -9.08
C LYS A 121 9.51 -9.87 -8.28
N TYR A 122 8.87 -10.10 -7.13
CA TYR A 122 8.19 -9.06 -6.33
C TYR A 122 8.67 -9.01 -4.86
N PRO A 123 9.96 -8.73 -4.59
CA PRO A 123 10.55 -8.78 -3.25
C PRO A 123 9.99 -7.73 -2.27
N GLN A 124 9.37 -6.67 -2.79
CA GLN A 124 8.71 -5.62 -1.99
C GLN A 124 7.38 -6.09 -1.38
N ILE A 125 6.86 -7.23 -1.82
CA ILE A 125 5.56 -7.79 -1.40
C ILE A 125 5.76 -9.14 -0.73
N PHE A 126 6.57 -10.00 -1.35
CA PHE A 126 6.92 -11.32 -0.85
C PHE A 126 8.38 -11.29 -0.41
N ASP A 127 8.60 -11.28 0.90
CA ASP A 127 9.95 -11.27 1.47
C ASP A 127 10.66 -12.61 1.25
N ASP A 128 11.96 -12.64 1.55
CA ASP A 128 12.79 -13.83 1.36
C ASP A 128 12.26 -15.02 2.17
N LEU A 129 11.70 -14.78 3.36
CA LEU A 129 11.11 -15.84 4.19
C LEU A 129 9.90 -16.46 3.50
N PHE A 130 8.99 -15.63 2.97
CA PHE A 130 7.82 -16.08 2.21
C PHE A 130 8.25 -16.94 1.02
N VAL A 131 9.16 -16.43 0.18
CA VAL A 131 9.60 -17.12 -1.03
C VAL A 131 10.31 -18.43 -0.70
N ASN A 132 11.20 -18.44 0.30
CA ASN A 132 11.95 -19.65 0.68
C ASN A 132 11.05 -20.74 1.27
N LEU A 133 10.01 -20.36 2.03
CA LEU A 133 9.04 -21.33 2.53
C LEU A 133 8.23 -21.95 1.38
N ILE A 134 7.73 -21.13 0.45
CA ILE A 134 7.03 -21.62 -0.74
C ILE A 134 7.93 -22.54 -1.56
N ALA A 135 9.22 -22.21 -1.72
CA ALA A 135 10.19 -23.07 -2.41
C ALA A 135 10.29 -24.46 -1.78
N ALA A 136 10.34 -24.53 -0.45
CA ALA A 136 10.35 -25.81 0.26
C ALA A 136 9.04 -26.59 0.10
N GLY A 137 7.90 -25.90 0.08
CA GLY A 137 6.59 -26.51 -0.16
C GLY A 137 6.41 -27.03 -1.58
N GLU A 138 6.86 -26.26 -2.57
CA GLU A 138 6.81 -26.61 -3.99
C GLU A 138 7.74 -27.79 -4.31
N ALA A 139 8.98 -27.77 -3.81
CA ALA A 139 9.94 -28.87 -4.00
C ALA A 139 9.54 -30.15 -3.24
N GLY A 140 8.92 -30.01 -2.07
CA GLY A 140 8.48 -31.12 -1.23
C GLY A 140 7.08 -31.65 -1.54
N GLY A 141 6.34 -31.03 -2.47
CA GLY A 141 4.95 -31.40 -2.77
C GLY A 141 3.97 -31.19 -1.62
N MET A 142 4.30 -30.33 -0.65
CA MET A 142 3.52 -30.05 0.56
C MET A 142 3.15 -28.56 0.65
N LEU A 143 2.74 -28.00 -0.49
CA LEU A 143 2.43 -26.57 -0.62
C LEU A 143 1.24 -26.17 0.28
N ASP A 144 0.27 -27.06 0.44
CA ASP A 144 -0.89 -26.94 1.32
C ASP A 144 -0.51 -26.72 2.79
N VAL A 145 0.40 -27.56 3.32
CA VAL A 145 0.89 -27.47 4.70
C VAL A 145 1.71 -26.20 4.91
N ILE A 146 2.57 -25.86 3.94
CA ILE A 146 3.43 -24.69 4.01
C ILE A 146 2.62 -23.40 3.95
N LEU A 147 1.66 -23.28 3.04
CA LEU A 147 0.77 -22.12 2.94
C LEU A 147 -0.05 -21.94 4.21
N GLU A 148 -0.48 -23.04 4.85
CA GLU A 148 -1.22 -22.96 6.11
C GLU A 148 -0.32 -22.46 7.26
N ARG A 149 0.91 -22.94 7.35
CA ARG A 149 1.89 -22.42 8.33
C ARG A 149 2.21 -20.95 8.09
N LEU A 150 2.42 -20.57 6.82
CA LEU A 150 2.77 -19.23 6.41
C LEU A 150 1.63 -18.25 6.70
N SER A 151 0.39 -18.58 6.33
CA SER A 151 -0.78 -17.74 6.62
C SER A 151 -1.01 -17.56 8.12
N ASN A 152 -0.88 -18.63 8.91
CA ASN A 152 -0.96 -18.56 10.37
C ASN A 152 0.13 -17.67 10.99
N TYR A 153 1.36 -17.76 10.49
CA TYR A 153 2.46 -16.91 10.92
C TYR A 153 2.18 -15.43 10.60
N MET A 154 1.82 -15.12 9.36
CA MET A 154 1.54 -13.75 8.91
C MET A 154 0.38 -13.11 9.67
N GLU A 155 -0.69 -13.85 9.95
CA GLU A 155 -1.81 -13.34 10.75
C GLU A 155 -1.41 -13.04 12.19
N LYS A 156 -0.61 -13.92 12.81
CA LYS A 156 -0.09 -13.72 14.17
C LYS A 156 0.84 -12.50 14.22
N ALA A 157 1.74 -12.36 13.23
CA ALA A 157 2.64 -11.22 13.11
C ALA A 157 1.86 -9.90 12.96
N LEU A 158 0.87 -9.86 12.06
CA LEU A 158 0.02 -8.69 11.84
C LEU A 158 -0.81 -8.34 13.09
N LYS A 159 -1.35 -9.34 13.79
CA LYS A 159 -2.10 -9.15 15.05
C LYS A 159 -1.20 -8.62 16.16
N LEU A 160 0.03 -9.14 16.28
CA LEU A 160 1.01 -8.65 17.25
C LEU A 160 1.39 -7.19 16.96
N LYS A 161 1.72 -6.88 15.71
CA LYS A 161 2.05 -5.51 15.28
C LYS A 161 0.92 -4.53 15.57
N ARG A 162 -0.34 -4.93 15.30
CA ARG A 162 -1.53 -4.13 15.64
C ARG A 162 -1.69 -3.91 17.15
N ARG A 163 -1.46 -4.94 17.96
CA ARG A 163 -1.50 -4.82 19.43
C ARG A 163 -0.44 -3.85 19.94
N VAL A 164 0.79 -3.96 19.45
CA VAL A 164 1.89 -3.06 19.81
C VAL A 164 1.54 -1.62 19.41
N LYS A 165 1.10 -1.38 18.17
CA LYS A 165 0.69 -0.06 17.70
C LYS A 165 -0.48 0.51 18.51
N GLY A 166 -1.46 -0.33 18.85
CA GLY A 166 -2.56 0.04 19.75
C GLY A 166 -2.08 0.48 21.13
N ALA A 167 -1.22 -0.32 21.77
CA ALA A 167 -0.66 -0.02 23.09
C ALA A 167 0.19 1.27 23.11
N MET A 168 0.88 1.58 22.01
CA MET A 168 1.67 2.81 21.88
C MET A 168 0.82 4.06 21.64
N THR A 169 -0.47 3.93 21.30
CA THR A 169 -1.30 5.09 20.93
C THR A 169 -1.51 6.04 22.11
N TYR A 170 -1.78 5.51 23.30
CA TYR A 170 -1.98 6.34 24.50
C TYR A 170 -0.68 7.05 24.98
N PRO A 171 0.47 6.35 25.14
CA PRO A 171 1.73 7.00 25.47
C PRO A 171 2.12 8.13 24.52
N ILE A 172 1.94 7.90 23.20
CA ILE A 172 2.23 8.93 22.18
C ILE A 172 1.28 10.12 22.34
N ALA A 173 -0.03 9.89 22.54
CA ALA A 173 -1.00 10.97 22.71
C ALA A 173 -0.69 11.83 23.95
N VAL A 174 -0.38 11.21 25.09
CA VAL A 174 -0.02 11.92 26.33
C VAL A 174 1.28 12.70 26.13
N LEU A 175 2.30 12.11 25.49
CA LEU A 175 3.56 12.79 25.20
C LEU A 175 3.35 14.03 24.32
N VAL A 176 2.53 13.92 23.27
CA VAL A 176 2.21 15.06 22.38
C VAL A 176 1.54 16.18 23.16
N ILE A 177 0.57 15.87 24.03
CA ILE A 177 -0.10 16.88 24.87
C ILE A 177 0.90 17.53 25.84
N ALA A 178 1.73 16.73 26.53
CA ALA A 178 2.73 17.24 27.47
C ALA A 178 3.73 18.19 26.79
N VAL A 179 4.27 17.78 25.64
CA VAL A 179 5.18 18.61 24.84
C VAL A 179 4.49 19.88 24.36
N SER A 180 3.22 19.80 23.94
CA SER A 180 2.45 20.97 23.50
C SER A 180 2.24 21.99 24.62
N VAL A 181 1.93 21.52 25.84
CA VAL A 181 1.78 22.39 27.01
C VAL A 181 3.10 23.07 27.37
N VAL A 182 4.20 22.32 27.43
CA VAL A 182 5.54 22.88 27.71
C VAL A 182 5.93 23.91 26.64
N ALA A 183 5.70 23.60 25.36
CA ALA A 183 5.96 24.54 24.27
C ALA A 183 5.14 25.83 24.40
N LEU A 184 3.85 25.74 24.74
CA LEU A 184 3.02 26.94 24.98
C LEU A 184 3.59 27.79 26.11
N LEU A 185 4.00 27.17 27.22
CA LEU A 185 4.59 27.88 28.36
C LEU A 185 5.90 28.60 27.95
N LEU A 186 6.79 27.90 27.24
CA LEU A 186 8.05 28.47 26.78
C LEU A 186 7.85 29.58 25.73
N LEU A 187 6.95 29.42 24.76
CA LEU A 187 6.81 30.37 23.66
C LEU A 187 5.95 31.60 24.00
N LYS A 188 4.94 31.44 24.86
CA LYS A 188 3.96 32.51 25.14
C LYS A 188 4.05 33.02 26.55
N VAL A 189 4.20 32.15 27.54
CA VAL A 189 4.08 32.54 28.95
C VAL A 189 5.39 33.13 29.49
N ILE A 190 6.52 32.44 29.31
CA ILE A 190 7.83 32.88 29.81
C ILE A 190 8.27 34.26 29.27
N PRO A 191 8.08 34.61 27.99
CA PRO A 191 8.44 35.93 27.48
C PRO A 191 7.67 37.08 28.13
N VAL A 192 6.39 36.86 28.48
CA VAL A 192 5.57 37.83 29.21
C VAL A 192 6.11 38.04 30.62
N PHE A 193 6.59 36.98 31.27
CA PHE A 193 7.28 37.12 32.55
C PHE A 193 8.61 37.88 32.40
N LYS A 194 9.40 37.60 31.36
CA LYS A 194 10.67 38.32 31.10
C LYS A 194 10.44 39.83 31.00
N THR A 195 9.48 40.27 30.19
CA THR A 195 9.19 41.71 30.02
C THR A 195 8.69 42.36 31.31
N MET A 196 7.96 41.61 32.15
CA MET A 196 7.53 42.10 33.46
C MET A 196 8.70 42.32 34.42
N PHE A 197 9.67 41.38 34.46
CA PHE A 197 10.85 41.49 35.31
C PHE A 197 11.82 42.60 34.84
N GLU A 198 11.99 42.80 33.54
CA GLU A 198 12.79 43.90 32.98
C GLU A 198 12.24 45.28 33.40
N GLY A 199 10.92 45.44 33.48
CA GLY A 199 10.27 46.67 33.95
C GLY A 199 10.46 46.96 35.45
N MET A 200 10.87 45.97 36.25
CA MET A 200 11.10 46.11 37.69
C MET A 200 12.57 46.44 38.05
N GLY A 201 13.47 46.54 37.06
CA GLY A 201 14.86 46.97 37.27
C GLY A 201 15.77 45.97 38.00
N GLY A 202 15.36 44.70 38.10
CA GLY A 202 16.12 43.64 38.78
C GLY A 202 16.74 42.63 37.79
N THR A 203 17.95 42.13 38.11
CA THR A 203 18.57 41.02 37.38
C THR A 203 17.84 39.71 37.70
N LEU A 204 17.55 38.90 36.69
CA LEU A 204 16.87 37.62 36.85
C LEU A 204 17.73 36.63 37.66
N PRO A 205 17.16 35.93 38.67
CA PRO A 205 17.84 34.84 39.36
C PRO A 205 18.23 33.72 38.38
N GLY A 206 19.35 33.03 38.62
CA GLY A 206 19.92 32.01 37.73
C GLY A 206 18.93 30.95 37.17
N PRO A 207 18.03 30.36 37.99
CA PRO A 207 17.02 29.42 37.49
C PRO A 207 16.04 30.03 36.48
N THR A 208 15.68 31.31 36.65
CA THR A 208 14.79 32.04 35.74
C THR A 208 15.52 32.40 34.43
N GLN A 209 16.80 32.76 34.51
CA GLN A 209 17.65 32.98 33.33
C GLN A 209 17.77 31.72 32.46
N PHE A 210 17.94 30.54 33.10
CA PHE A 210 17.96 29.26 32.38
C PHE A 210 16.65 28.99 31.63
N LEU A 211 15.50 29.26 32.25
CA LEU A 211 14.19 29.10 31.60
C LEU A 211 13.99 30.06 30.42
N ILE A 212 14.49 31.30 30.53
CA ILE A 212 14.46 32.27 29.44
C ILE A 212 15.36 31.82 28.28
N ASN A 213 16.57 31.35 28.57
CA ASN A 213 17.46 30.81 27.54
C ASN A 213 16.85 29.58 26.84
N ALA A 214 16.20 28.69 27.60
CA ALA A 214 15.47 27.55 27.05
C ALA A 214 14.26 27.97 26.19
N SER A 215 13.57 29.04 26.59
CA SER A 215 12.49 29.66 25.82
C SER A 215 13.00 30.23 24.50
N GLU A 216 14.09 31.02 24.51
CA GLU A 216 14.69 31.61 23.31
C GLU A 216 15.20 30.54 22.33
N PHE A 217 15.84 29.48 22.84
CA PHE A 217 16.23 28.31 22.04
C PHE A 217 15.00 27.64 21.41
N THR A 218 13.94 27.43 22.19
CA THR A 218 12.71 26.81 21.70
C THR A 218 12.02 27.66 20.64
N GLN A 219 11.97 28.99 20.79
CA GLN A 219 11.42 29.92 19.80
C GLN A 219 12.20 29.88 18.49
N HIS A 220 13.53 29.82 18.56
CA HIS A 220 14.38 29.81 17.38
C HIS A 220 14.33 28.48 16.60
N TYR A 221 14.15 27.35 17.30
CA TYR A 221 14.17 26.00 16.69
C TYR A 221 12.79 25.32 16.62
N PHE A 222 11.70 26.01 16.95
CA PHE A 222 10.35 25.44 17.01
C PHE A 222 9.91 24.74 15.72
N LEU A 223 10.16 25.38 14.56
CA LEU A 223 9.82 24.82 13.25
C LEU A 223 10.64 23.55 12.93
N TYR A 224 11.91 23.50 13.33
CA TYR A 224 12.74 22.31 13.17
C TYR A 224 12.29 21.17 14.09
N MET A 225 11.85 21.47 15.32
CA MET A 225 11.26 20.48 16.21
C MET A 225 9.96 19.89 15.68
N ILE A 226 9.07 20.73 15.12
CA ILE A 226 7.84 20.26 14.45
C ILE A 226 8.19 19.39 13.24
N ALA A 227 9.16 19.82 12.42
CA ALA A 227 9.61 19.03 11.27
C ALA A 227 10.16 17.66 11.69
N ILE A 228 10.92 17.58 12.79
CA ILE A 228 11.43 16.32 13.36
C ILE A 228 10.27 15.46 13.88
N PHE A 229 9.30 16.03 14.60
CA PHE A 229 8.13 15.30 15.09
C PHE A 229 7.27 14.74 13.95
N VAL A 230 7.05 15.52 12.90
CA VAL A 230 6.32 15.09 11.70
C VAL A 230 7.11 14.02 10.96
N ALA A 231 8.43 14.14 10.85
CA ALA A 231 9.29 13.12 10.24
C ALA A 231 9.26 11.80 11.04
N ILE A 232 9.32 11.87 12.37
CA ILE A 232 9.17 10.70 13.25
C ILE A 232 7.78 10.08 13.08
N TYR A 233 6.72 10.88 13.08
CA TYR A 233 5.35 10.38 12.90
C TYR A 233 5.16 9.68 11.55
N ILE A 234 5.76 10.22 10.48
CA ILE A 234 5.74 9.60 9.14
C ILE A 234 6.59 8.31 9.13
N ALA A 235 7.74 8.29 9.80
CA ALA A 235 8.60 7.10 9.88
C ALA A 235 7.96 5.93 10.65
N PHE A 236 7.12 6.22 11.66
CA PHE A 236 6.37 5.21 12.41
C PHE A 236 5.01 4.82 11.77
N LYS A 237 4.64 5.43 10.64
CA LYS A 237 3.38 5.15 9.94
C LYS A 237 3.53 4.06 8.88
#